data_AF-A0A960SFD2-F1
#
_entry.id   AF-A0A960SFD2-F1
#
_cell.length_a   1.000
_cell.length_b   1.000
_cell.length_c   1.000
_cell.angle_alpha   90.00
_cell.angle_beta   90.00
_cell.angle_gamma   90.00
#
_symmetry.space_group_name_H-M   'P 1'
#
loop_
_entity.id
_entity.type
_entity.pdbx_description
1 polymer ?
#
loop_
_entity_poly.entity_id
_entity_poly.type
_entity_poly.pdbx_seq_one_letter_code
_entity_poly.pdbx_strand_id
1 'polypeptide(L)'
;MWDAVCNRLGEVLGEKVKLNSIRSVSGGCIHQAKALETSSGTYFAKVNHLEALPMFEAEATGLAAIAATKTARCPKVILIDQINGQAVLILEYIPMTSASRGSMTLLGKQLAAMHKSTQEQFGWPEENHIGRTPQTNAPCEDWVEFYRTRRLEFQLKLCRDKGLRIVET
;
A
#
# COMPACT_ATOMS: atom_id res chain seq x y z
N MET A 1 17.03 1.09 -15.62
CA MET A 1 15.87 0.85 -14.74
C MET A 1 14.66 1.63 -15.24
N TRP A 2 14.63 2.96 -15.15
CA TRP A 2 13.43 3.76 -15.43
C TRP A 2 12.97 3.76 -16.89
N ASP A 3 13.88 3.58 -17.85
CA ASP A 3 13.48 3.36 -19.25
C ASP A 3 12.69 2.06 -19.41
N ALA A 4 13.08 0.99 -18.72
CA ALA A 4 12.35 -0.27 -18.73
C ALA A 4 10.99 -0.13 -18.03
N VAL A 5 10.91 0.64 -16.94
CA VAL A 5 9.63 0.99 -16.30
C VAL A 5 8.72 1.76 -17.26
N CYS A 6 9.24 2.76 -17.99
CA CYS A 6 8.46 3.53 -18.96
C CYS A 6 8.02 2.66 -20.15
N ASN A 7 8.85 1.72 -20.61
CA ASN A 7 8.47 0.77 -21.65
C ASN A 7 7.28 -0.09 -21.18
N ARG A 8 7.37 -0.71 -20.00
CA ARG A 8 6.27 -1.51 -19.43
C ARG A 8 5.01 -0.69 -19.21
N LEU A 9 5.16 0.54 -18.72
CA LEU A 9 4.04 1.47 -18.56
C LEU A 9 3.41 1.80 -19.92
N GLY A 10 4.20 2.00 -20.97
CA GLY A 10 3.71 2.24 -22.32
C GLY A 10 2.96 1.05 -22.91
N GLU A 11 3.40 -0.18 -22.64
CA GLU A 11 2.66 -1.38 -23.03
C GLU A 11 1.29 -1.47 -22.35
N VAL A 12 1.22 -1.17 -21.05
CA VAL A 12 -0.05 -1.14 -20.29
C VAL A 12 -0.99 -0.05 -20.79
N LEU A 13 -0.46 1.12 -21.15
CA LEU A 13 -1.25 2.25 -21.61
C LEU A 13 -1.58 2.21 -23.11
N GLY A 14 -0.92 1.34 -23.88
CA GLY A 14 -1.08 1.26 -25.34
C GLY A 14 -0.43 2.44 -26.09
N GLU A 15 0.53 3.13 -25.48
CA GLU A 15 1.21 4.29 -26.08
C GLU A 15 2.69 4.37 -25.69
N LYS A 16 3.47 5.17 -26.43
CA LYS A 16 4.90 5.35 -26.11
C LYS A 16 5.07 6.33 -24.95
N VAL A 17 5.54 5.83 -23.81
CA VAL A 17 5.84 6.64 -22.63
C VAL A 17 7.32 6.98 -22.59
N LYS A 18 7.65 8.27 -22.49
CA LYS A 18 9.01 8.76 -22.27
C LYS A 18 9.13 9.36 -20.87
N LEU A 19 10.23 9.05 -20.19
CA LEU A 19 10.56 9.71 -18.93
C LEU A 19 11.04 11.14 -19.18
N ASN A 20 10.44 12.11 -18.49
CA ASN A 20 10.85 13.50 -18.51
C ASN A 20 11.71 13.85 -17.29
N SER A 21 11.25 13.46 -16.09
CA SER A 21 11.96 13.74 -14.85
C SER A 21 11.58 12.75 -13.74
N ILE A 22 12.42 12.66 -12.71
CA ILE A 22 12.16 11.86 -11.51
C ILE A 22 12.38 12.73 -10.29
N ARG A 23 11.39 12.78 -9.40
CA ARG A 23 11.51 13.39 -8.08
C ARG A 23 11.40 12.33 -6.99
N SER A 24 12.31 12.38 -6.02
CA SER A 24 12.13 11.65 -4.77
C SER A 24 10.96 12.27 -4.00
N VAL A 25 10.06 11.43 -3.49
CA VAL A 25 8.98 11.85 -2.61
C VAL A 25 9.28 11.36 -1.20
N SER A 26 9.10 12.23 -0.21
CA SER A 26 9.29 11.89 1.19
C SER A 26 8.18 10.94 1.68
N GLY A 27 8.46 10.16 2.73
CA GLY A 27 7.49 9.27 3.39
C GLY A 27 7.63 7.78 3.11
N GLY A 28 8.58 7.36 2.26
CA GLY A 28 8.91 5.95 2.07
C GLY A 28 9.86 5.43 3.17
N CYS A 29 9.34 5.01 4.33
CA CYS A 29 10.19 4.41 5.38
C CYS A 29 10.72 3.02 5.00
N ILE A 30 10.17 2.39 3.95
CA ILE A 30 10.39 0.97 3.60
C ILE A 30 10.78 0.77 2.13
N HIS A 31 10.23 1.59 1.22
CA HIS A 31 10.50 1.50 -0.21
C HIS A 31 11.02 2.82 -0.74
N GLN A 32 11.80 2.76 -1.83
CA GLN A 32 12.13 3.97 -2.57
C GLN A 32 10.88 4.45 -3.30
N ALA A 33 10.35 5.58 -2.85
CA ALA A 33 9.20 6.23 -3.47
C ALA A 33 9.66 7.35 -4.40
N LYS A 34 9.14 7.37 -5.63
CA LYS A 34 9.47 8.35 -6.67
C LYS A 34 8.18 8.84 -7.33
N ALA A 35 8.14 10.11 -7.74
CA ALA A 35 7.21 10.52 -8.77
C ALA A 35 7.95 10.54 -10.12
N LEU A 36 7.38 9.84 -11.11
CA LEU A 36 7.86 9.76 -12.47
C LEU A 36 7.04 10.72 -13.31
N GLU A 37 7.64 11.81 -13.75
CA GLU A 37 7.02 12.69 -14.72
C GLU A 37 7.34 12.16 -16.12
N THR A 38 6.31 11.88 -16.90
CA THR A 38 6.43 11.26 -18.23
C THR A 38 5.66 12.05 -19.27
N SER A 39 5.83 11.69 -20.55
CA SER A 39 5.03 12.21 -21.65
C SER A 39 3.53 11.93 -21.52
N SER A 40 3.14 10.94 -20.71
CA SER A 40 1.76 10.47 -20.53
C SER A 40 1.16 10.89 -19.18
N GLY A 41 1.85 11.76 -18.44
CA GLY A 41 1.44 12.22 -17.12
C GLY A 41 2.42 11.82 -16.03
N THR A 42 2.01 12.07 -14.77
CA THR A 42 2.84 11.73 -13.60
C THR A 42 2.33 10.47 -12.94
N TYR A 43 3.27 9.61 -12.54
CA TYR A 43 2.99 8.36 -11.84
C TYR A 43 3.77 8.27 -10.54
N PHE A 44 3.23 7.56 -9.56
CA PHE A 44 3.92 7.29 -8.30
C PHE A 44 4.51 5.88 -8.35
N ALA A 45 5.83 5.76 -8.25
CA ALA A 45 6.55 4.50 -8.30
C ALA A 45 7.08 4.14 -6.92
N LYS A 46 6.80 2.91 -6.47
CA LYS A 46 7.52 2.25 -5.39
C LYS A 46 8.44 1.19 -5.98
N VAL A 47 9.70 1.21 -5.55
CA VAL A 47 10.70 0.25 -5.99
C VAL A 47 11.42 -0.32 -4.78
N ASN A 48 11.68 -1.63 -4.80
CA ASN A 48 12.48 -2.33 -3.80
C ASN A 48 13.07 -3.62 -4.39
N HIS A 49 13.84 -4.39 -3.61
CA HIS A 49 14.33 -5.70 -4.01
C HIS A 49 13.17 -6.67 -4.32
N LEU A 50 13.45 -7.76 -5.06
CA LEU A 50 12.42 -8.69 -5.54
C LEU A 50 11.58 -9.31 -4.41
N GLU A 51 12.16 -9.49 -3.23
CA GLU A 51 11.50 -10.05 -2.05
C GLU A 51 10.34 -9.17 -1.56
N ALA A 52 10.27 -7.91 -2.00
CA ALA A 52 9.16 -7.02 -1.70
C ALA A 52 7.97 -7.17 -2.65
N LEU A 53 8.06 -7.98 -3.71
CA LEU A 53 6.96 -8.16 -4.66
C LEU A 53 5.65 -8.61 -3.97
N PRO A 54 5.65 -9.60 -3.06
CA PRO A 54 4.41 -9.97 -2.35
C PRO A 54 3.81 -8.82 -1.52
N MET A 55 4.65 -7.90 -1.03
CA MET A 55 4.18 -6.72 -0.31
C MET A 55 3.47 -5.73 -1.24
N PHE A 56 3.96 -5.57 -2.47
CA PHE A 56 3.30 -4.73 -3.48
C PHE A 56 2.01 -5.35 -4.03
N GLU A 57 1.98 -6.67 -4.20
CA GLU A 57 0.76 -7.41 -4.56
C GLU A 57 -0.31 -7.24 -3.48
N ALA A 58 0.04 -7.46 -2.21
CA ALA A 58 -0.88 -7.25 -1.09
C ALA A 58 -1.37 -5.79 -0.99
N GLU A 59 -0.49 -4.81 -1.25
CA GLU A 59 -0.90 -3.40 -1.31
C GLU A 59 -1.90 -3.14 -2.44
N ALA A 60 -1.65 -3.69 -3.63
CA ALA A 60 -2.56 -3.53 -4.75
C ALA A 60 -3.94 -4.18 -4.49
N THR A 61 -3.97 -5.37 -3.89
CA THR A 61 -5.21 -6.00 -3.41
C THR A 61 -5.95 -5.09 -2.43
N GLY A 62 -5.25 -4.50 -1.46
CA GLY A 62 -5.84 -3.56 -0.51
C GLY A 62 -6.40 -2.28 -1.16
N LEU A 63 -5.66 -1.71 -2.12
CA LEU A 63 -6.12 -0.54 -2.88
C LEU A 63 -7.35 -0.87 -3.73
N ALA A 64 -7.40 -2.04 -4.36
CA ALA A 64 -8.57 -2.51 -5.10
C ALA A 64 -9.80 -2.68 -4.20
N ALA A 65 -9.61 -3.24 -3.00
CA ALA A 65 -10.68 -3.39 -2.01
C ALA A 65 -11.23 -2.02 -1.55
N ILE A 66 -10.37 -1.05 -1.25
CA ILE A 66 -10.79 0.31 -0.92
C ILE A 66 -11.57 0.94 -2.08
N ALA A 67 -11.05 0.84 -3.31
CA ALA A 67 -11.71 1.39 -4.50
C ALA A 67 -13.11 0.77 -4.71
N ALA A 68 -13.27 -0.53 -4.47
CA ALA A 68 -14.53 -1.25 -4.62
C ALA A 68 -15.64 -0.73 -3.70
N THR A 69 -15.30 -0.17 -2.53
CA THR A 69 -16.27 0.47 -1.64
C THR A 69 -16.91 1.74 -2.23
N LYS A 70 -16.26 2.37 -3.22
CA LYS A 70 -16.69 3.65 -3.82
C LYS A 70 -16.89 4.77 -2.80
N THR A 71 -16.08 4.80 -1.73
CA THR A 71 -16.24 5.75 -0.62
C THR A 71 -15.11 6.78 -0.52
N ALA A 72 -13.96 6.37 0.01
CA ALA A 72 -12.75 7.18 0.09
C ALA A 72 -11.92 7.04 -1.19
N ARG A 73 -11.26 8.11 -1.62
CA ARG A 73 -10.34 8.06 -2.76
C ARG A 73 -9.05 7.33 -2.35
N CYS A 74 -8.63 6.37 -3.16
CA CYS A 74 -7.31 5.76 -3.12
C CYS A 74 -6.65 5.85 -4.51
N PRO A 75 -5.32 5.77 -4.62
CA PRO A 75 -4.66 5.76 -5.92
C PRO A 75 -5.01 4.49 -6.69
N LYS A 76 -5.19 4.61 -8.01
CA LYS A 76 -5.32 3.45 -8.91
C LYS A 76 -3.98 2.73 -9.04
N VAL A 77 -4.02 1.41 -9.05
CA VAL A 77 -2.88 0.57 -9.45
C VAL A 77 -2.79 0.57 -10.97
N ILE A 78 -1.63 0.92 -11.50
CA ILE A 78 -1.38 0.94 -12.95
C ILE A 78 -0.60 -0.31 -13.38
N LEU A 79 0.43 -0.68 -12.62
CA LEU A 79 1.29 -1.82 -12.92
C LEU A 79 1.93 -2.35 -11.64
N ILE A 80 2.10 -3.67 -11.57
CA ILE A 80 3.00 -4.37 -10.65
C ILE A 80 3.87 -5.26 -11.51
N ASP A 81 5.20 -5.20 -11.33
CA ASP A 81 6.11 -5.99 -12.17
C ASP A 81 7.47 -6.23 -11.49
N GLN A 82 8.22 -7.18 -12.06
CA GLN A 82 9.63 -7.40 -11.76
C GLN A 82 10.47 -6.83 -12.91
N ILE A 83 11.18 -5.74 -12.66
CA ILE A 83 11.93 -5.03 -13.70
C ILE A 83 13.38 -4.97 -13.26
N ASN A 84 14.30 -5.45 -14.10
CA ASN A 84 15.75 -5.44 -13.86
C ASN A 84 16.14 -5.95 -12.45
N GLY A 85 15.50 -7.02 -11.97
CA GLY A 85 15.79 -7.60 -10.66
C GLY A 85 15.30 -6.77 -9.47
N GLN A 86 14.31 -5.91 -9.65
CA GLN A 86 13.63 -5.17 -8.60
C GLN A 86 12.11 -5.34 -8.71
N ALA A 87 11.43 -5.38 -7.57
CA ALA A 87 9.98 -5.28 -7.53
C ALA A 87 9.56 -3.83 -7.75
N VAL A 88 8.52 -3.62 -8.56
CA VAL A 88 8.02 -2.30 -8.93
C VAL A 88 6.50 -2.27 -8.80
N LEU A 89 5.99 -1.23 -8.13
CA LEU A 89 4.56 -0.89 -8.09
C LEU A 89 4.39 0.54 -8.63
N ILE A 90 3.62 0.68 -9.70
CA ILE A 90 3.26 1.96 -10.31
C ILE A 90 1.79 2.26 -9.99
N LEU A 91 1.57 3.43 -9.39
CA LEU A 91 0.27 3.94 -8.98
C LEU A 91 -0.03 5.27 -9.68
N GLU A 92 -1.31 5.62 -9.73
CA GLU A 92 -1.77 6.99 -9.99
C GLU A 92 -1.03 7.96 -9.06
N TYR A 93 -0.44 9.01 -9.64
CA TYR A 93 0.09 10.10 -8.85
C TYR A 93 -1.05 11.00 -8.37
N ILE A 94 -1.21 11.15 -7.06
CA ILE A 94 -2.14 12.09 -6.45
C ILE A 94 -1.35 13.32 -5.99
N PRO A 95 -1.56 14.50 -6.60
CA PRO A 95 -0.99 15.75 -6.10
C PRO A 95 -1.60 16.07 -4.74
N MET A 96 -0.80 15.91 -3.69
CA MET A 96 -1.24 16.18 -2.32
C MET A 96 -1.21 17.68 -2.06
N THR A 97 -2.22 18.17 -1.33
CA THR A 97 -2.31 19.55 -0.84
C THR A 97 -2.48 19.54 0.67
N SER A 98 -2.24 20.67 1.32
CA SER A 98 -2.44 20.80 2.76
C SER A 98 -3.90 20.53 3.14
N ALA A 99 -4.10 19.77 4.21
CA ALA A 99 -5.43 19.48 4.71
C ALA A 99 -6.14 20.76 5.18
N SER A 100 -7.36 20.97 4.70
CA SER A 100 -8.29 21.98 5.21
C SER A 100 -9.30 21.33 6.17
N ARG A 101 -9.92 22.14 7.03
CA ARG A 101 -11.01 21.67 7.91
C ARG A 101 -12.13 20.98 7.13
N GLY A 102 -12.49 21.52 5.97
CA GLY A 102 -13.49 20.92 5.09
C GLY A 102 -13.06 19.55 4.56
N SER A 103 -11.81 19.42 4.11
CA SER A 103 -11.28 18.14 3.61
C SER A 103 -11.21 17.06 4.69
N MET A 104 -10.86 17.42 5.94
CA MET A 104 -10.84 16.49 7.07
C MET A 104 -12.25 16.02 7.45
N THR A 105 -13.23 16.93 7.45
CA THR A 105 -14.64 16.57 7.66
C THR A 105 -15.15 15.64 6.57
N LEU A 106 -14.79 15.89 5.31
CA LEU A 106 -15.16 15.01 4.20
C LEU A 106 -14.50 13.63 4.33
N LEU A 107 -13.21 13.58 4.65
CA LEU A 107 -12.49 12.32 4.88
C LEU A 107 -13.15 11.50 6.00
N GLY A 108 -13.53 12.13 7.11
CA GLY A 108 -14.24 11.44 8.20
C GLY A 108 -15.56 10.80 7.74
N LYS A 109 -16.34 11.51 6.91
CA LYS A 109 -17.58 10.96 6.33
C LYS A 109 -17.30 9.80 5.38
N GLN A 110 -16.26 9.91 4.54
CA GLN A 110 -15.87 8.88 3.59
C GLN A 110 -15.34 7.63 4.29
N LEU A 111 -14.51 7.78 5.33
CA LEU A 111 -14.04 6.67 6.16
C LEU A 111 -15.19 5.98 6.88
N ALA A 112 -16.13 6.73 7.46
CA ALA A 112 -17.31 6.16 8.09
C ALA A 112 -18.19 5.39 7.08
N ALA A 113 -18.32 5.89 5.84
CA ALA A 113 -19.00 5.16 4.78
C ALA A 113 -18.24 3.89 4.38
N MET A 114 -16.91 3.95 4.28
CA MET A 114 -16.06 2.81 3.96
C MET A 114 -16.25 1.67 4.97
N HIS A 115 -16.24 2.00 6.27
CA HIS A 115 -16.43 1.04 7.37
C HIS A 115 -17.81 0.36 7.38
N LYS A 116 -18.80 0.87 6.63
CA LYS A 116 -20.10 0.20 6.47
C LYS A 116 -20.04 -0.96 5.47
N SER A 117 -18.95 -1.09 4.71
CA SER A 117 -18.67 -2.29 3.90
C SER A 117 -18.21 -3.39 4.85
N THR A 118 -19.13 -4.28 5.22
CA THR A 118 -18.93 -5.29 6.27
C THR A 118 -18.78 -6.69 5.69
N GLN A 119 -18.28 -7.61 6.52
CA GLN A 119 -18.13 -9.03 6.25
C GLN A 119 -18.40 -9.81 7.56
N GLU A 120 -18.68 -11.10 7.46
CA GLU A 120 -19.11 -11.92 8.61
C GLU A 120 -17.97 -12.22 9.59
N GLN A 121 -16.73 -12.31 9.10
CA GLN A 121 -15.57 -12.70 9.90
C GLN A 121 -14.50 -11.59 9.91
N PHE A 122 -13.76 -11.47 11.00
CA PHE A 122 -12.57 -10.63 11.07
C PHE A 122 -11.41 -11.27 10.32
N GLY A 123 -10.57 -10.44 9.72
CA GLY A 123 -9.43 -10.90 8.93
C GLY A 123 -9.54 -10.50 7.47
N TRP A 124 -8.70 -11.13 6.65
CA TRP A 124 -8.61 -10.91 5.22
C TRP A 124 -8.22 -12.23 4.53
N PRO A 125 -8.65 -12.50 3.29
CA PRO A 125 -8.30 -13.73 2.59
C PRO A 125 -6.80 -13.96 2.43
N GLU A 126 -6.03 -12.87 2.37
CA GLU A 126 -4.59 -12.88 2.16
C GLU A 126 -3.84 -12.27 3.34
N GLU A 127 -2.67 -12.85 3.62
CA GLU A 127 -1.72 -12.28 4.56
C GLU A 127 -1.10 -11.00 3.98
N ASN A 128 -0.86 -10.00 4.84
CA ASN A 128 -0.28 -8.74 4.41
C ASN A 128 0.72 -8.19 5.43
N HIS A 129 0.99 -6.89 5.38
CA HIS A 129 2.04 -6.27 6.17
C HIS A 129 1.54 -4.97 6.82
N ILE A 130 2.00 -4.71 8.04
CA ILE A 130 1.94 -3.39 8.68
C ILE A 130 3.35 -2.84 8.78
N GLY A 131 3.67 -1.91 7.88
CA GLY A 131 5.06 -1.56 7.63
C GLY A 131 5.86 -2.78 7.13
N ARG A 132 6.96 -3.11 7.82
CA ARG A 132 7.80 -4.29 7.47
C ARG A 132 7.36 -5.58 8.17
N THR A 133 6.40 -5.48 9.07
CA THR A 133 6.01 -6.60 9.92
C THR A 133 4.89 -7.38 9.22
N PRO A 134 5.00 -8.72 9.11
CA PRO A 134 3.89 -9.55 8.63
C PRO A 134 2.66 -9.33 9.51
N GLN A 135 1.47 -9.41 8.93
CA GLN A 135 0.21 -9.28 9.64
C GLN A 135 -0.66 -10.49 9.30
N THR A 136 -0.85 -11.35 10.30
CA THR A 136 -1.70 -12.55 10.21
C THR A 136 -3.18 -12.18 10.06
N ASN A 137 -3.87 -12.68 9.05
CA ASN A 137 -5.22 -12.28 8.66
C ASN A 137 -6.20 -13.45 8.56
N ALA A 138 -5.76 -14.68 8.85
CA ALA A 138 -6.62 -15.86 8.92
C ALA A 138 -7.97 -15.55 9.59
N PRO A 139 -9.11 -15.90 8.95
CA PRO A 139 -10.44 -15.53 9.42
C PRO A 139 -10.73 -15.94 10.87
N CYS A 140 -11.58 -15.16 11.54
CA CYS A 140 -12.02 -15.38 12.92
C CYS A 140 -13.38 -14.72 13.15
N GLU A 141 -14.31 -15.40 13.82
CA GLU A 141 -15.64 -14.84 14.12
C GLU A 141 -15.66 -13.95 15.36
N ASP A 142 -14.71 -14.14 16.28
CA ASP A 142 -14.62 -13.36 17.52
C ASP A 142 -13.58 -12.25 17.41
N TRP A 143 -14.03 -11.00 17.58
CA TRP A 143 -13.15 -9.83 17.49
C TRP A 143 -12.07 -9.82 18.58
N VAL A 144 -12.43 -10.18 19.80
CA VAL A 144 -11.52 -10.16 20.95
C VAL A 144 -10.42 -11.19 20.74
N GLU A 145 -10.78 -12.39 20.31
CA GLU A 145 -9.80 -13.42 19.94
C GLU A 145 -8.91 -12.95 18.78
N PHE A 146 -9.50 -12.47 17.69
CA PHE A 146 -8.76 -11.99 16.53
C PHE A 146 -7.74 -10.92 16.91
N TYR A 147 -8.18 -9.87 17.61
CA TYR A 147 -7.33 -8.75 17.97
C TYR A 147 -6.26 -9.14 18.99
N ARG A 148 -6.62 -9.95 20.02
CA ARG A 148 -5.67 -10.45 21.00
C ARG A 148 -4.56 -11.27 20.33
N THR A 149 -4.93 -12.27 19.54
CA THR A 149 -3.99 -13.28 19.02
C THR A 149 -3.21 -12.78 17.80
N ARG A 150 -3.92 -12.23 16.80
CA ARG A 150 -3.38 -11.89 15.47
C ARG A 150 -2.90 -10.45 15.35
N ARG A 151 -3.08 -9.61 16.38
CA ARG A 151 -2.53 -8.25 16.42
C ARG A 151 -1.60 -8.08 17.61
N LEU A 152 -2.11 -8.18 18.84
CA LEU A 152 -1.32 -7.89 20.04
C LEU A 152 -0.27 -8.97 20.32
N GLU A 153 -0.68 -10.21 20.54
CA GLU A 153 0.23 -11.33 20.86
C GLU A 153 1.26 -11.56 19.76
N PHE A 154 0.87 -11.46 18.48
CA PHE A 154 1.80 -11.56 17.35
C PHE A 154 2.93 -10.51 17.45
N GLN A 155 2.60 -9.24 17.67
CA GLN A 155 3.61 -8.17 17.79
C GLN A 155 4.46 -8.35 19.05
N LEU A 156 3.86 -8.75 20.17
CA LEU A 156 4.59 -9.01 21.41
C LEU A 156 5.59 -10.16 21.26
N LYS A 157 5.18 -11.25 20.59
CA LYS A 157 6.06 -12.36 20.27
C LYS A 157 7.21 -11.90 19.38
N LEU A 158 6.93 -11.15 18.32
CA LEU A 158 7.97 -10.61 17.43
C LEU A 158 8.99 -9.71 18.18
N CYS A 159 8.52 -8.89 19.12
CA CYS A 159 9.39 -8.10 19.98
C CYS A 159 10.31 -9.01 20.83
N ARG A 160 9.75 -10.04 21.47
CA ARG A 160 10.52 -11.01 22.27
C ARG A 160 11.55 -11.77 21.43
N ASP A 161 11.16 -12.22 20.25
CA ASP A 161 12.04 -12.93 19.31
C ASP A 161 13.20 -12.04 18.84
N LYS A 162 13.01 -10.72 18.82
CA LYS A 162 14.05 -9.71 18.57
C LYS A 162 14.83 -9.29 19.83
N GLY A 163 14.61 -9.95 20.97
CA GLY A 163 15.28 -9.67 22.24
C GLY A 163 14.75 -8.45 23.00
N LEU A 164 13.64 -7.84 22.56
CA LEU A 164 13.02 -6.71 23.26
C LEU A 164 12.18 -7.24 24.43
N ARG A 165 12.32 -6.60 25.59
CA ARG A 165 11.55 -6.91 26.80
C ARG A 165 10.54 -5.80 27.07
N ILE A 166 9.33 -6.19 27.47
CA ILE A 166 8.37 -5.25 28.03
C ILE A 166 8.90 -4.90 29.43
N VAL A 167 9.15 -3.62 29.67
CA VAL A 167 9.56 -3.13 30.99
C VAL A 167 8.28 -2.67 31.69
N GLU A 168 8.00 -3.21 32.87
CA GLU A 168 6.93 -2.68 33.71
C GLU A 168 7.36 -1.29 34.22
N THR A 169 6.50 -0.29 34.03
CA THR A 169 6.66 1.08 34.56
C THR A 169 5.87 1.26 35.82
#